data_AF-A0A947BS60-F1
#
_entry.id   AF-A0A947BS60-F1
#
_cell.length_a   1.000
_cell.length_b   1.000
_cell.length_c   1.000
_cell.angle_alpha   90.00
_cell.angle_beta   90.00
_cell.angle_gamma   90.00
#
_symmetry.space_group_name_H-M   'P 1'
#
loop_
_entity.id
_entity.type
_entity.pdbx_description
1 polymer ?
#
loop_
_entity_poly.entity_id
_entity_poly.type
_entity_poly.pdbx_seq_one_letter_code
_entity_poly.pdbx_strand_id
1 'polypeptide(L)'
;MSGGIQLSGELISDVKEALVKHDAEAENDLMTMQYLSAISGYVLAHQTNPGLDKRGFIDDLATFMGQVLDQVEADLKPQQPSQEAFGIWKPGEG
;
A
#
# COMPACT_ATOMS: atom_id res chain seq x y z
N MET A 1 -11.81 -6.54 13.23
CA MET A 1 -10.89 -7.35 12.40
C MET A 1 -11.46 -7.41 10.99
N SER A 2 -10.96 -6.60 10.07
CA SER A 2 -11.23 -6.71 8.63
C SER A 2 -9.89 -7.01 7.98
N GLY A 3 -9.77 -8.17 7.34
CA GLY A 3 -8.53 -8.65 6.72
C GLY A 3 -8.10 -7.72 5.59
N GLY A 4 -7.23 -6.76 5.91
CA GLY A 4 -6.59 -5.89 4.92
C GLY A 4 -5.62 -6.69 4.06
N ILE A 5 -5.34 -6.17 2.86
CA ILE A 5 -4.29 -6.72 1.99
C ILE A 5 -2.96 -6.60 2.73
N GLN A 6 -2.26 -7.71 2.91
CA GLN A 6 -0.92 -7.73 3.49
C GLN A 6 0.12 -7.55 2.40
N LEU A 7 0.77 -6.39 2.39
CA LEU A 7 1.90 -6.11 1.52
C LEU A 7 3.19 -6.47 2.26
N SER A 8 3.73 -7.67 2.00
CA SER A 8 5.08 -8.03 2.46
C SER A 8 6.13 -7.53 1.46
N GLY A 9 7.34 -7.26 1.95
CA GLY A 9 8.47 -6.89 1.07
C GLY A 9 8.75 -7.97 0.01
N GLU A 10 8.60 -9.24 0.38
CA GLU A 10 8.75 -10.39 -0.54
C GLU A 10 7.72 -10.35 -1.68
N LEU A 11 6.43 -10.17 -1.37
CA LEU A 11 5.38 -10.07 -2.39
C LEU A 11 5.65 -8.91 -3.37
N ILE A 12 6.07 -7.75 -2.85
CA ILE A 12 6.39 -6.59 -3.68
C ILE A 12 7.59 -6.90 -4.58
N SER A 13 8.63 -7.55 -4.04
CA SER A 13 9.83 -7.93 -4.79
C SER A 13 9.48 -8.90 -5.93
N ASP A 14 8.75 -9.97 -5.63
CA ASP A 14 8.37 -11.00 -6.60
C ASP A 14 7.55 -10.42 -7.76
N VAL A 15 6.63 -9.50 -7.46
CA VAL A 15 5.82 -8.82 -8.47
C VAL A 15 6.70 -7.94 -9.36
N LYS A 16 7.61 -7.14 -8.79
CA LYS A 16 8.54 -6.32 -9.57
C LYS A 16 9.43 -7.17 -10.47
N GLU A 17 10.00 -8.25 -9.94
CA GLU A 17 10.82 -9.18 -10.73
C GLU A 17 10.05 -9.83 -11.87
N ALA A 18 8.78 -10.19 -11.66
CA ALA A 18 7.93 -10.72 -12.72
C ALA A 18 7.73 -9.70 -13.84
N LEU A 19 7.53 -8.42 -13.52
CA LEU A 19 7.40 -7.36 -14.53
C LEU A 19 8.72 -7.13 -15.27
N VAL A 20 9.85 -7.05 -14.56
CA VAL A 20 11.18 -6.83 -15.13
C VAL A 20 11.59 -7.93 -16.12
N LYS A 21 11.12 -9.17 -15.92
CA LYS A 21 11.35 -10.27 -16.88
C LYS A 21 10.70 -10.02 -18.25
N HIS A 22 9.67 -9.18 -18.32
CA HIS A 22 8.96 -8.85 -19.55
C HIS A 22 9.36 -7.49 -20.13
N ASP A 23 9.67 -6.52 -19.26
CA ASP A 23 10.14 -5.19 -19.63
C ASP A 23 11.15 -4.68 -18.60
N ALA A 24 12.40 -4.47 -19.03
CA ALA A 24 13.46 -3.96 -18.16
C ALA A 24 13.15 -2.55 -17.61
N GLU A 25 12.36 -1.73 -18.33
CA GLU A 25 11.96 -0.41 -17.84
C GLU A 25 11.04 -0.49 -16.60
N ALA A 26 10.44 -1.65 -16.34
CA ALA A 26 9.63 -1.89 -15.15
C ALA A 26 10.45 -1.89 -13.84
N GLU A 27 11.79 -1.88 -13.89
CA GLU A 27 12.64 -1.65 -12.70
C GLU A 27 12.35 -0.28 -12.08
N ASN A 28 11.87 0.68 -12.87
CA ASN A 28 11.37 1.95 -12.37
C ASN A 28 10.02 1.78 -11.64
N ASP A 29 9.95 2.22 -10.38
CA ASP A 29 8.75 2.09 -9.55
C ASP A 29 7.49 2.73 -10.15
N LEU A 30 7.61 3.87 -10.84
CA LEU A 30 6.48 4.51 -11.51
C LEU A 30 6.01 3.72 -12.74
N MET A 31 6.91 3.02 -13.43
CA MET A 31 6.56 2.11 -14.52
C MET A 31 5.88 0.85 -13.98
N THR A 32 6.40 0.28 -12.88
CA THR A 32 5.75 -0.82 -12.15
C THR A 32 4.30 -0.45 -11.78
N MET A 33 4.05 0.75 -11.23
CA MET A 33 2.69 1.19 -10.88
C MET A 33 1.77 1.29 -12.10
N GLN A 34 2.28 1.73 -13.25
CA GLN A 34 1.52 1.76 -14.50
C GLN A 34 1.13 0.35 -14.97
N TYR A 35 2.07 -0.60 -14.90
CA TYR A 35 1.79 -2.01 -15.21
C TYR A 35 0.71 -2.61 -14.32
N LEU A 36 0.79 -2.40 -13.01
CA LEU A 36 -0.22 -2.90 -12.07
C LEU A 36 -1.62 -2.32 -12.34
N SER A 37 -1.67 -1.03 -12.71
CA SER A 37 -2.92 -0.37 -13.10
C SER A 37 -3.48 -0.96 -14.40
N ALA A 38 -2.63 -1.17 -15.41
CA ALA A 38 -3.02 -1.76 -16.69
C ALA A 38 -3.50 -3.21 -16.53
N ILE A 39 -2.81 -4.02 -15.73
CA ILE A 39 -3.19 -5.41 -15.41
C ILE A 39 -4.55 -5.43 -14.73
N SER A 40 -4.78 -4.53 -13.77
CA SER A 40 -6.08 -4.43 -13.07
C SER A 40 -7.22 -4.13 -14.04
N GLY A 41 -7.02 -3.17 -14.96
CA GLY A 41 -7.98 -2.87 -16.03
C GLY A 41 -8.21 -4.04 -16.98
N TYR A 42 -7.13 -4.73 -17.38
CA TYR A 42 -7.20 -5.91 -18.24
C TYR A 42 -8.00 -7.05 -17.59
N VAL A 43 -7.71 -7.39 -16.33
CA VAL A 43 -8.42 -8.45 -15.58
C VAL A 43 -9.90 -8.09 -15.41
N LEU A 44 -10.21 -6.82 -15.11
CA LEU A 44 -11.59 -6.35 -14.96
C LEU A 44 -12.37 -6.39 -16.29
N ALA A 45 -11.72 -6.05 -17.41
CA ALA A 45 -12.34 -6.10 -18.73
C ALA A 45 -12.86 -7.52 -19.06
N HIS A 46 -12.14 -8.55 -18.63
CA HIS A 46 -12.50 -9.96 -18.84
C HIS A 46 -13.62 -10.48 -17.92
N GLN A 47 -14.08 -9.70 -16.94
CA GLN A 47 -15.21 -10.11 -16.10
C GLN A 47 -16.50 -10.19 -16.91
N THR A 48 -17.19 -11.33 -16.81
CA THR A 48 -18.41 -11.64 -17.56
C THR A 48 -19.69 -11.39 -16.79
N ASN A 49 -19.60 -10.99 -15.51
CA ASN A 49 -20.77 -10.66 -14.69
C ASN A 49 -21.50 -9.44 -15.28
N PRO A 50 -22.73 -9.61 -15.79
CA PRO A 50 -23.46 -8.52 -16.46
C PRO A 50 -23.95 -7.44 -15.49
N GLY A 51 -24.03 -7.72 -14.20
CA GLY A 51 -24.41 -6.75 -13.17
C GLY A 51 -23.24 -6.00 -12.56
N LEU A 52 -22.00 -6.28 -12.97
CA LEU A 52 -20.82 -5.61 -12.43
C LEU A 52 -20.67 -4.23 -13.05
N ASP A 53 -20.81 -3.18 -12.23
CA ASP A 53 -20.37 -1.85 -12.60
C ASP A 53 -18.84 -1.79 -12.60
N LYS A 54 -18.24 -2.10 -13.76
CA LYS A 54 -16.78 -2.08 -13.93
C LYS A 54 -16.22 -0.68 -13.71
N ARG A 55 -16.96 0.39 -14.02
CA ARG A 55 -16.44 1.74 -13.87
C ARG A 55 -16.44 2.14 -12.39
N GLY A 56 -17.54 1.88 -11.69
CA GLY A 56 -17.63 2.06 -10.24
C GLY A 56 -16.55 1.26 -9.50
N PHE A 57 -16.30 0.01 -9.91
CA PHE A 57 -15.24 -0.80 -9.31
C PHE A 57 -13.83 -0.20 -9.50
N ILE A 58 -13.54 0.45 -10.63
CA ILE A 58 -12.27 1.17 -10.82
C ILE A 58 -12.16 2.36 -9.84
N ASP A 59 -13.26 3.09 -9.64
CA ASP A 59 -13.26 4.25 -8.74
C ASP A 59 -13.13 3.82 -7.27
N ASP A 60 -13.72 2.67 -6.90
CA ASP A 60 -13.53 2.03 -5.60
C ASP A 60 -12.07 1.59 -5.40
N LEU A 61 -11.43 1.00 -6.43
CA LEU A 61 -10.01 0.64 -6.38
C LEU A 61 -9.10 1.86 -6.22
N ALA A 62 -9.40 2.96 -6.90
CA ALA A 62 -8.63 4.21 -6.76
C ALA A 62 -8.76 4.78 -5.34
N THR A 63 -9.98 4.74 -4.77
CA THR A 63 -10.23 5.16 -3.38
C THR A 63 -9.45 4.29 -2.40
N PHE A 64 -9.51 2.96 -2.57
CA PHE A 64 -8.77 2.03 -1.74
C PHE A 64 -7.25 2.24 -1.82
N MET A 65 -6.71 2.49 -3.02
CA MET A 65 -5.29 2.78 -3.22
C MET A 65 -4.85 4.04 -2.46
N GLY A 66 -5.67 5.09 -2.47
CA GLY A 66 -5.42 6.29 -1.67
C GLY A 66 -5.38 6.00 -0.16
N GLN A 67 -6.32 5.18 0.34
CA GLN A 67 -6.32 4.78 1.76
C GLN A 67 -5.06 3.99 2.15
N VAL A 68 -4.58 3.10 1.28
CA VAL A 68 -3.34 2.35 1.52
C VAL A 68 -2.13 3.28 1.54
N LEU A 69 -2.07 4.26 0.62
CA LEU A 69 -1.01 5.28 0.62
C LEU A 69 -1.00 6.05 1.95
N ASP A 70 -2.15 6.59 2.36
CA ASP A 70 -2.28 7.36 3.59
C ASP A 70 -1.84 6.54 4.82
N GLN A 71 -2.21 5.26 4.86
CA GLN A 71 -1.82 4.35 5.94
C GLN A 71 -0.30 4.12 5.98
N VAL A 72 0.32 3.81 4.83
CA VAL A 72 1.77 3.58 4.76
C VAL A 72 2.54 4.86 5.11
N GLU A 73 2.10 6.02 4.63
CA GLU A 73 2.73 7.30 4.99
C GLU A 73 2.58 7.64 6.48
N ALA A 74 1.46 7.25 7.11
CA ALA A 74 1.28 7.40 8.55
C ALA A 74 2.26 6.51 9.33
N ASP A 75 2.48 5.27 8.89
CA ASP A 75 3.41 4.32 9.52
C ASP A 75 4.89 4.70 9.33
N LEU A 76 5.21 5.41 8.25
CA LEU A 76 6.56 5.94 7.99
C LEU A 76 6.92 7.15 8.85
N LYS A 77 5.95 7.84 9.46
CA LYS A 77 6.23 8.96 10.35
C LYS A 77 6.84 8.44 11.65
N PRO A 78 8.02 8.96 12.08
CA PRO A 78 8.58 8.59 13.37
C PRO A 78 7.57 8.91 14.47
N GLN A 79 7.18 7.92 15.27
CA GLN A 79 6.44 8.17 16.50
C GLN A 79 7.30 9.11 17.35
N GLN A 80 6.82 10.35 17.57
CA GLN A 80 7.48 11.25 18.50
C GLN A 80 7.56 10.52 19.85
N PRO A 81 8.75 10.42 20.47
CA PRO A 81 8.86 9.81 21.78
C PRO A 81 7.96 10.59 22.74
N SER A 82 6.99 9.90 23.34
CA SER A 82 6.07 10.50 24.31
C SER A 82 6.89 11.08 25.46
N GLN A 83 6.79 12.40 25.65
CA GLN A 83 7.50 13.12 26.71
C GLN A 83 6.86 12.92 28.10
N GLU A 84 6.00 11.91 28.28
CA GLU A 84 5.23 11.70 29.52
C GLU A 84 5.94 10.81 30.57
N ALA A 85 7.19 10.41 30.35
CA ALA A 85 7.96 9.60 31.31
C ALA A 85 9.20 10.31 31.91
N PHE A 86 9.20 11.65 32.00
CA PHE A 86 10.15 12.39 32.85
C PHE A 86 9.44 13.01 34.07
N GLY A 87 8.69 12.19 34.80
CA GLY A 87 8.10 12.54 36.09
C GLY A 87 9.03 12.28 37.27
N ILE A 88 9.86 13.28 37.59
CA ILE A 88 10.42 13.63 38.92
C ILE A 88 11.13 12.52 39.72
N TRP A 89 12.47 12.49 39.65
CA TRP A 89 13.29 11.97 40.75
C TRP A 89 13.36 13.02 41.86
N LYS A 90 12.94 12.70 43.09
CA LYS A 90 13.23 13.51 44.29
C LYS A 90 14.38 12.85 45.07
N PRO A 91 15.60 13.42 45.09
CA PRO A 91 16.65 12.96 46.00
C PRO A 91 16.24 13.23 47.45
N GLY A 92 16.34 12.18 48.26
CA GLY A 92 16.40 12.13 49.73
C GLY A 92 16.01 13.37 50.54
N GLU A 93 14.91 13.25 51.30
CA GLU A 93 14.80 13.95 52.57
C GLU A 93 15.68 13.20 53.58
N GLY A 94 16.75 13.88 54.03
CA GLY A 94 17.59 13.45 55.15
C GLY A 94 17.03 13.89 56.50
#